data_AF-A0A7W8ZNP7-F1
#
_entry.id   AF-A0A7W8ZNP7-F1
#
_cell.length_a   1.000
_cell.length_b   1.000
_cell.length_c   1.000
_cell.angle_alpha   90.00
_cell.angle_beta   90.00
_cell.angle_gamma   90.00
#
_symmetry.space_group_name_H-M   'P 1'
#
loop_
_entity.id
_entity.type
_entity.pdbx_description
1 polymer ?
#
loop_
_entity_poly.entity_id
_entity_poly.type
_entity_poly.pdbx_seq_one_letter_code
_entity_poly.pdbx_strand_id
1 'polypeptide(L)'
;MANKDIFEAANEGNIPLLKEILLTKPDLSAFNVYGFTALHCAAMGSNLVEENIILEVLKLLVDAGSPLEILSSDGRTPLYLCAEFSSSIKPVQFLIGAGANPDIYVNDHHIVHNAFLPEVKELLAELTGVAVPAEPEPGPQSLKMNAAAWKKAKLALDVVFNELKNTGLIALQDAGATQSDGFEDCAEEFHKHKDQQSIVGFCFYTRQDINRAKRTSELPLAVWGAPEGKAKDTERVAGIVVEAFKKAGVHTGWNGSGSVRPSLYLHSFSE
;
A
#
# COMPACT_ATOMS: atom_id res chain seq x y z
N MET A 1 -11.00 33.75 21.77
CA MET A 1 -10.05 32.76 22.32
C MET A 1 -9.65 31.87 21.16
N ALA A 2 -8.35 31.72 20.88
CA ALA A 2 -7.92 30.73 19.90
C ALA A 2 -8.45 29.35 20.32
N ASN A 3 -8.97 28.57 19.38
CA ASN A 3 -9.42 27.21 19.67
C ASN A 3 -8.22 26.42 20.19
N LYS A 4 -8.27 25.99 21.46
CA LYS A 4 -7.18 25.23 22.07
C LYS A 4 -7.40 23.76 21.75
N ASP A 5 -6.93 23.35 20.59
CA ASP A 5 -7.07 21.99 20.10
C ASP A 5 -5.85 21.14 20.53
N ILE A 6 -6.08 20.13 21.37
CA ILE A 6 -5.04 19.21 21.82
C ILE A 6 -4.49 18.35 20.67
N PHE A 7 -5.32 18.04 19.68
CA PHE A 7 -4.97 17.20 18.55
C PHE A 7 -3.99 17.93 17.62
N GLU A 8 -4.28 19.20 17.30
CA GLU A 8 -3.40 20.07 16.53
C GLU A 8 -2.09 20.34 17.29
N ALA A 9 -2.17 20.68 18.58
CA ALA A 9 -0.99 20.91 19.40
C ALA A 9 -0.06 19.69 19.47
N ALA A 10 -0.64 18.48 19.56
CA ALA A 10 0.10 17.23 19.54
C ALA A 10 0.73 16.94 18.16
N ASN A 11 -0.01 17.16 17.06
CA ASN A 11 0.50 16.90 15.71
C ASN A 11 1.61 17.87 15.29
N GLU A 12 1.47 19.15 15.63
CA GLU A 12 2.41 20.21 15.25
C GLU A 12 3.64 20.30 16.16
N GLY A 13 3.67 19.54 17.26
CA GLY A 13 4.76 19.66 18.23
C GLY A 13 4.68 20.91 19.09
N ASN A 14 3.50 21.53 19.24
CA ASN A 14 3.31 22.75 20.02
C ASN A 14 3.31 22.46 21.53
N ILE A 15 4.50 22.19 22.06
CA ILE A 15 4.73 21.83 23.46
C ILE A 15 4.15 22.87 24.45
N PRO A 16 4.32 24.20 24.27
CA PRO A 16 3.75 25.17 25.19
C PRO A 16 2.22 25.09 25.29
N LEU A 17 1.53 25.01 24.16
CA LEU A 17 0.08 24.88 24.12
C LEU A 17 -0.38 23.54 24.69
N LEU A 18 0.30 22.44 24.35
CA LEU A 18 0.00 21.12 24.88
C LEU A 18 0.10 21.10 26.41
N LYS A 19 1.19 21.66 26.98
CA LYS A 19 1.36 21.80 28.43
C LYS A 19 0.22 22.60 29.06
N GLU A 20 -0.20 23.71 28.44
CA GLU A 20 -1.34 24.51 28.94
C GLU A 20 -2.64 23.71 28.92
N ILE A 21 -2.91 22.95 27.86
CA ILE A 21 -4.13 22.15 27.73
C ILE A 21 -4.15 21.02 28.77
N LEU A 22 -3.03 20.31 28.96
CA LEU A 22 -2.94 19.20 29.91
C LEU A 22 -3.18 19.61 31.37
N LEU A 23 -2.92 20.87 31.75
CA LEU A 23 -3.28 21.41 33.07
C LEU A 23 -4.79 21.36 33.35
N THR A 24 -5.62 21.37 32.31
CA THR A 24 -7.08 21.27 32.45
C THR A 24 -7.57 19.83 32.64
N LYS A 25 -6.67 18.84 32.57
CA LYS A 25 -6.97 17.39 32.64
C LYS A 25 -8.05 16.97 31.64
N PRO A 26 -7.84 17.21 30.33
CA PRO A 26 -8.79 16.82 29.30
C PRO A 26 -8.94 15.30 29.26
N ASP A 27 -10.03 14.84 28.64
CA ASP A 27 -10.19 13.43 28.30
C ASP A 27 -9.22 13.05 27.17
N LEU A 28 -8.14 12.33 27.52
CA LEU A 28 -7.12 11.87 26.58
C LEU A 28 -7.58 10.67 25.72
N SER A 29 -8.78 10.15 25.96
CA SER A 29 -9.42 9.14 25.12
C SER A 29 -10.33 9.74 24.04
N ALA A 30 -10.55 11.06 24.06
CA ALA A 30 -11.36 11.75 23.07
C ALA A 30 -10.78 11.63 21.66
N PHE A 31 -11.67 11.62 20.67
CA PHE A 31 -11.33 11.58 19.25
C PHE A 31 -11.57 12.93 18.58
N ASN A 32 -10.71 13.28 17.62
CA ASN A 32 -10.99 14.35 16.67
C ASN A 32 -11.95 13.86 15.55
N VAL A 33 -12.27 14.75 14.60
CA VAL A 33 -13.18 14.45 13.47
C VAL A 33 -12.68 13.33 12.55
N TYR A 34 -11.41 12.95 12.63
CA TYR A 34 -10.80 11.87 11.85
C TYR A 34 -10.74 10.54 12.61
N GLY A 35 -11.17 10.51 13.88
CA GLY A 35 -11.11 9.32 14.72
C GLY A 35 -9.73 9.07 15.32
N PHE A 36 -8.95 10.13 15.56
CA PHE A 36 -7.65 10.03 16.23
C PHE A 36 -7.70 10.64 17.64
N THR A 37 -7.01 10.00 18.59
CA THR A 37 -6.69 10.61 19.89
C THR A 37 -5.49 11.54 19.77
N ALA A 38 -5.23 12.36 20.80
CA ALA A 38 -4.03 13.21 20.83
C ALA A 38 -2.72 12.39 20.68
N LEU A 39 -2.68 11.17 21.21
CA LEU A 39 -1.51 10.30 21.11
C LEU A 39 -1.30 9.75 19.68
N HIS A 40 -2.37 9.47 18.94
CA HIS A 40 -2.27 9.15 17.50
C HIS A 40 -1.72 10.35 16.70
N CYS A 41 -2.23 11.56 16.97
CA CYS A 41 -1.77 12.79 16.32
C CYS A 41 -0.27 13.05 16.55
N ALA A 42 0.20 12.84 17.79
CA ALA A 42 1.62 12.89 18.14
C ALA A 42 2.45 11.79 17.46
N ALA A 43 1.91 10.57 17.37
CA ALA A 43 2.60 9.42 16.77
C ALA A 43 2.85 9.58 15.27
N MET A 44 1.92 10.22 14.55
CA MET A 44 2.12 10.61 13.15
C MET A 44 3.09 11.80 13.04
N GLY A 45 2.95 12.79 13.94
CA GLY A 45 3.63 14.08 13.82
C GLY A 45 3.29 14.80 12.52
N SER A 46 3.83 16.01 12.34
CA SER A 46 3.92 16.60 11.01
C SER A 46 5.34 16.41 10.48
N ASN A 47 5.50 16.32 9.16
CA ASN A 47 6.80 16.14 8.50
C ASN A 47 7.81 17.28 8.80
N LEU A 48 7.37 18.37 9.43
CA LEU A 48 8.17 19.53 9.77
C LEU A 48 8.69 19.50 11.22
N VAL A 49 8.23 18.55 12.04
CA VAL A 49 8.58 18.47 13.46
C VAL A 49 9.86 17.67 13.64
N GLU A 50 10.81 18.22 14.38
CA GLU A 50 12.03 17.51 14.76
C GLU A 50 11.74 16.34 15.71
N GLU A 51 12.54 15.28 15.62
CA GLU A 51 12.36 14.03 16.39
C GLU A 51 12.27 14.26 17.91
N ASN A 52 13.10 15.14 18.45
CA ASN A 52 13.12 15.47 19.88
C ASN A 52 11.80 16.11 20.35
N ILE A 53 11.14 16.88 19.49
CA ILE A 53 9.85 17.50 19.78
C ILE A 53 8.76 16.44 19.79
N ILE A 54 8.77 15.51 18.82
CA ILE A 54 7.83 14.36 18.80
C ILE A 54 7.98 13.54 20.09
N LEU A 55 9.21 13.22 20.48
CA LEU A 55 9.49 12.51 21.72
C LEU A 55 8.98 13.25 22.96
N GLU A 56 9.19 14.57 23.05
CA GLU A 56 8.70 15.36 24.18
C GLU A 56 7.17 15.38 24.22
N VAL A 57 6.49 15.51 23.07
CA VAL A 57 5.01 15.46 22.99
C VAL A 57 4.48 14.09 23.41
N LEU A 58 5.04 13.00 22.88
CA LEU A 58 4.66 11.64 23.27
C LEU A 58 4.83 11.45 24.77
N LYS A 59 5.95 11.91 25.32
CA LYS A 59 6.22 11.85 26.75
C LYS A 59 5.20 12.61 27.57
N LEU A 60 4.85 13.84 27.18
CA LEU A 60 3.86 14.65 27.90
C LEU A 60 2.48 13.98 27.93
N LEU A 61 2.06 13.38 26.81
CA LEU A 61 0.78 12.70 26.70
C LEU A 61 0.76 11.39 27.51
N VAL A 62 1.81 10.59 27.42
CA VAL A 62 1.96 9.34 28.20
C VAL A 62 2.05 9.63 29.70
N ASP A 63 2.87 10.61 30.11
CA ASP A 63 2.99 11.03 31.52
C ASP A 63 1.66 11.58 32.07
N ALA A 64 0.82 12.16 31.22
CA ALA A 64 -0.53 12.62 31.57
C ALA A 64 -1.58 11.49 31.61
N GLY A 65 -1.20 10.26 31.26
CA GLY A 65 -2.07 9.08 31.32
C GLY A 65 -2.82 8.77 30.02
N SER A 66 -2.32 9.20 28.86
CA SER A 66 -2.91 8.79 27.58
C SER A 66 -2.93 7.26 27.44
N PRO A 67 -4.08 6.66 27.08
CA PRO A 67 -4.17 5.23 26.83
C PRO A 67 -3.39 4.84 25.56
N LEU A 68 -2.60 3.77 25.66
CA LEU A 68 -1.69 3.33 24.59
C LEU A 68 -2.37 2.44 23.54
N GLU A 69 -3.49 1.82 23.88
CA GLU A 69 -4.13 0.74 23.10
C GLU A 69 -5.45 1.15 22.43
N ILE A 70 -5.82 2.45 22.46
CA ILE A 70 -7.00 2.91 21.73
C ILE A 70 -6.75 2.76 20.23
N LEU A 71 -7.73 2.20 19.53
CA LEU A 71 -7.73 2.10 18.08
C LEU A 71 -8.30 3.37 17.45
N SER A 72 -7.65 3.86 16.41
CA SER A 72 -8.20 4.85 15.48
C SER A 72 -9.36 4.28 14.66
N SER A 73 -10.01 5.14 13.86
CA SER A 73 -11.10 4.78 12.96
C SER A 73 -10.76 3.68 11.93
N ASP A 74 -9.48 3.53 11.60
CA ASP A 74 -8.93 2.49 10.71
C ASP A 74 -8.26 1.33 11.46
N GLY A 75 -8.48 1.23 12.78
CA GLY A 75 -8.05 0.09 13.59
C GLY A 75 -6.58 0.11 14.01
N ARG A 76 -5.90 1.25 13.93
CA ARG A 76 -4.47 1.38 14.24
C ARG A 76 -4.28 1.91 15.67
N THR A 77 -3.24 1.45 16.38
CA THR A 77 -2.83 2.05 17.66
C THR A 77 -1.86 3.22 17.41
N PRO A 78 -1.56 4.06 18.41
CA PRO A 78 -0.48 5.05 18.31
C PRO A 78 0.88 4.41 18.00
N LEU A 79 1.19 3.23 18.56
CA LEU A 79 2.43 2.51 18.23
C LEU A 79 2.47 2.10 16.75
N TYR A 80 1.34 1.64 16.20
CA TYR A 80 1.23 1.30 14.78
C TYR A 80 1.55 2.51 13.88
N LEU A 81 0.98 3.68 14.19
CA LEU A 81 1.26 4.92 13.45
C LEU A 81 2.71 5.39 13.61
N CYS A 82 3.29 5.27 14.82
CA CYS A 82 4.72 5.57 15.01
C CYS A 82 5.62 4.68 14.14
N ALA A 83 5.32 3.38 14.04
CA ALA A 83 6.09 2.48 13.17
C ALA A 83 5.97 2.87 11.68
N GLU A 84 4.81 3.35 11.25
CA GLU A 84 4.51 3.75 9.87
C GLU A 84 5.18 5.07 9.45
N PHE A 85 5.16 6.07 10.33
CA PHE A 85 5.48 7.45 9.95
C PHE A 85 6.75 8.00 10.58
N SER A 86 7.28 7.37 11.63
CA SER A 86 8.43 7.94 12.32
C SER A 86 9.69 7.86 11.47
N SER A 87 10.41 8.98 11.41
CA SER A 87 11.73 9.09 10.81
C SER A 87 12.85 8.56 11.70
N SER A 88 12.53 8.04 12.89
CA SER A 88 13.48 7.46 13.84
C SER A 88 12.86 6.32 14.63
N ILE A 89 13.71 5.41 15.11
CA ILE A 89 13.32 4.31 16.01
C ILE A 89 12.94 4.78 17.43
N LYS A 90 13.38 5.97 17.86
CA LYS A 90 13.23 6.39 19.28
C LYS A 90 11.77 6.57 19.74
N PRO A 91 10.86 7.19 18.97
CA PRO A 91 9.43 7.25 19.34
C PRO A 91 8.79 5.87 19.53
N VAL A 92 9.16 4.90 18.68
CA VAL A 92 8.71 3.51 18.77
C VAL A 92 9.23 2.87 20.07
N GLN A 93 10.54 2.98 20.33
CA GLN A 93 11.15 2.47 21.57
C GLN A 93 10.53 3.10 22.82
N PHE A 94 10.21 4.40 22.77
CA PHE A 94 9.57 5.10 23.87
C PHE A 94 8.19 4.51 24.18
N LEU A 95 7.32 4.36 23.17
CA LEU A 95 5.97 3.80 23.38
C LEU A 95 6.01 2.35 23.86
N ILE A 96 6.90 1.52 23.30
CA ILE A 96 7.12 0.15 23.79
C ILE A 96 7.62 0.16 25.24
N GLY A 97 8.58 1.04 25.57
CA GLY A 97 9.09 1.21 26.93
C GLY A 97 8.03 1.73 27.92
N ALA A 98 7.02 2.45 27.43
CA ALA A 98 5.85 2.87 28.20
C ALA A 98 4.79 1.76 28.38
N GLY A 99 4.98 0.60 27.73
CA GLY A 99 4.11 -0.57 27.86
C GLY A 99 3.11 -0.75 26.71
N ALA A 100 3.28 -0.06 25.57
CA ALA A 100 2.47 -0.31 24.39
C ALA A 100 2.73 -1.73 23.83
N ASN A 101 1.67 -2.45 23.47
CA ASN A 101 1.78 -3.80 22.92
C ASN A 101 2.35 -3.77 21.48
N PRO A 102 3.52 -4.39 21.20
CA PRO A 102 4.08 -4.43 19.85
C PRO A 102 3.45 -5.49 18.94
N ASP A 103 2.66 -6.44 19.47
CA ASP A 103 2.02 -7.50 18.69
C ASP A 103 0.63 -7.04 18.22
N ILE A 104 0.61 -6.27 17.12
CA ILE A 104 -0.58 -5.60 16.58
C ILE A 104 -0.84 -6.07 15.14
N TYR A 105 -2.11 -6.37 14.84
CA TYR A 105 -2.58 -6.72 13.50
C TYR A 105 -3.64 -5.73 13.03
N VAL A 106 -3.46 -5.18 11.82
CA VAL A 106 -4.44 -4.34 11.13
C VAL A 106 -4.74 -4.97 9.78
N ASN A 107 -6.00 -5.34 9.54
CA ASN A 107 -6.44 -6.06 8.34
C ASN A 107 -5.57 -7.31 8.04
N ASP A 108 -5.36 -8.16 9.06
CA ASP A 108 -4.53 -9.37 9.00
C ASP A 108 -3.02 -9.13 8.77
N HIS A 109 -2.56 -7.87 8.70
CA HIS A 109 -1.14 -7.54 8.60
C HIS A 109 -0.56 -7.15 9.95
N HIS A 110 0.48 -7.87 10.38
CA HIS A 110 1.25 -7.52 11.58
C HIS A 110 2.01 -6.20 11.37
N ILE A 111 2.11 -5.36 12.42
CA ILE A 111 2.79 -4.04 12.41
C ILE A 111 4.19 -4.03 11.75
N VAL A 112 4.95 -5.13 11.84
CA VAL A 112 6.26 -5.29 11.16
C VAL A 112 6.16 -5.06 9.65
N HIS A 113 5.02 -5.38 9.02
CA HIS A 113 4.83 -5.20 7.58
C HIS A 113 4.65 -3.73 7.18
N ASN A 114 4.18 -2.92 8.12
CA ASN A 114 3.87 -1.51 7.91
C ASN A 114 4.98 -0.58 8.37
N ALA A 115 5.87 -1.06 9.25
CA ALA A 115 6.99 -0.29 9.75
C ALA A 115 7.86 0.25 8.59
N PHE A 116 8.14 1.55 8.60
CA PHE A 116 8.87 2.20 7.51
C PHE A 116 10.37 1.92 7.56
N LEU A 117 10.97 2.04 8.76
CA LEU A 117 12.42 1.90 8.94
C LEU A 117 12.85 0.44 9.13
N PRO A 118 13.96 -0.01 8.51
CA PRO A 118 14.49 -1.36 8.71
C PRO A 118 14.75 -1.70 10.18
N GLU A 119 15.40 -0.81 10.93
CA GLU A 119 15.67 -1.00 12.35
C GLU A 119 14.40 -1.10 13.22
N VAL A 120 13.28 -0.47 12.82
CA VAL A 120 11.98 -0.65 13.49
C VAL A 120 11.40 -2.03 13.18
N LYS A 121 11.52 -2.51 11.94
CA LYS A 121 11.10 -3.88 11.57
C LYS A 121 11.87 -4.92 12.36
N GLU A 122 13.18 -4.76 12.48
CA GLU A 122 14.06 -5.66 13.25
C GLU A 122 13.66 -5.68 14.74
N LEU A 123 13.49 -4.51 15.35
CA LEU A 123 13.04 -4.40 16.75
C LEU A 123 11.71 -5.11 16.99
N LEU A 124 10.71 -4.82 16.15
CA LEU A 124 9.38 -5.44 16.28
C LEU A 124 9.44 -6.95 16.05
N ALA A 125 10.23 -7.41 15.08
CA ALA A 125 10.41 -8.84 14.81
C ALA A 125 11.08 -9.57 15.97
N GLU A 126 12.08 -8.97 16.62
CA GLU A 126 12.72 -9.53 17.82
C GLU A 126 11.72 -9.64 18.99
N LEU A 127 10.90 -8.62 19.18
CA LEU A 127 9.94 -8.57 20.30
C LEU A 127 8.74 -9.51 20.12
N THR A 128 8.25 -9.70 18.89
CA THR A 128 7.03 -10.49 18.64
C THR A 128 7.30 -11.87 18.07
N GLY A 129 8.52 -12.13 17.57
CA GLY A 129 8.86 -13.36 16.85
C GLY A 129 8.29 -13.43 15.43
N VAL A 130 7.60 -12.38 14.96
CA VAL A 130 7.11 -12.29 13.59
C VAL A 130 8.26 -11.86 12.67
N ALA A 131 8.58 -12.69 11.68
CA ALA A 131 9.68 -12.40 10.77
C ALA A 131 9.50 -11.07 10.03
N VAL A 132 10.62 -10.36 9.81
CA VAL A 132 10.65 -9.23 8.89
C VAL A 132 10.25 -9.74 7.50
N PRO A 133 9.27 -9.12 6.83
CA PRO A 133 8.90 -9.52 5.48
C PRO A 133 10.12 -9.37 4.58
N ALA A 134 10.41 -10.41 3.81
CA ALA A 134 11.45 -10.34 2.80
C ALA A 134 11.17 -9.14 1.89
N GLU A 135 12.20 -8.34 1.60
CA GLU A 135 12.07 -7.35 0.53
C GLU A 135 11.63 -8.07 -0.75
N PRO A 136 10.71 -7.48 -1.53
CA PRO A 136 10.41 -8.04 -2.83
C PRO A 136 11.70 -8.12 -3.62
N GLU A 137 12.06 -9.33 -4.06
CA GLU A 137 13.22 -9.56 -4.92
C GLU A 137 13.22 -8.50 -6.03
N PRO A 138 14.34 -7.79 -6.25
CA PRO A 138 14.41 -6.81 -7.31
C PRO A 138 14.03 -7.52 -8.62
N GLY A 139 13.09 -6.90 -9.36
CA GLY A 139 12.70 -7.43 -10.65
C GLY A 139 13.92 -7.62 -11.57
N PRO A 140 13.84 -8.50 -12.58
CA PRO A 140 14.92 -8.72 -13.52
C PRO A 140 15.43 -7.40 -14.10
N GLN A 141 16.74 -7.38 -14.39
CA GLN A 141 17.42 -6.19 -14.87
C GLN A 141 16.70 -5.58 -16.07
N SER A 142 16.50 -4.27 -16.03
CA SER A 142 15.85 -3.54 -17.11
C SER A 142 16.66 -3.63 -18.40
N LEU A 143 16.02 -4.10 -19.47
CA LEU A 143 16.63 -4.24 -20.80
C LEU A 143 15.79 -3.50 -21.85
N LYS A 144 16.44 -2.65 -22.64
CA LYS A 144 15.77 -1.96 -23.75
C LYS A 144 15.42 -2.96 -24.85
N MET A 145 14.16 -3.02 -25.22
CA MET A 145 13.70 -3.91 -26.28
C MET A 145 13.94 -3.30 -27.66
N ASN A 146 14.54 -4.09 -28.55
CA ASN A 146 14.58 -3.74 -29.97
C ASN A 146 13.25 -4.08 -30.66
N ALA A 147 13.07 -3.64 -31.91
CA ALA A 147 11.82 -3.84 -32.65
C ALA A 147 11.47 -5.32 -32.88
N ALA A 148 12.46 -6.18 -33.08
CA ALA A 148 12.25 -7.62 -33.28
C ALA A 148 11.80 -8.31 -31.98
N ALA A 149 12.45 -7.99 -30.87
CA ALA A 149 12.09 -8.47 -29.54
C ALA A 149 10.67 -8.04 -29.15
N TRP A 150 10.33 -6.76 -29.38
CA TRP A 150 8.98 -6.26 -29.14
C TRP A 150 7.94 -6.97 -30.01
N LYS A 151 8.26 -7.26 -31.28
CA LYS A 151 7.37 -8.01 -32.16
C LYS A 151 7.14 -9.44 -31.66
N LYS A 152 8.19 -10.15 -31.23
CA LYS A 152 8.07 -11.49 -30.62
C LYS A 152 7.19 -11.44 -29.35
N ALA A 153 7.47 -10.51 -28.45
CA ALA A 153 6.69 -10.34 -27.22
C ALA A 153 5.22 -10.04 -27.52
N LYS A 154 4.94 -9.14 -28.47
CA LYS A 154 3.56 -8.80 -28.88
C LYS A 154 2.77 -10.01 -29.36
N LEU A 155 3.40 -10.91 -30.13
CA LEU A 155 2.76 -12.17 -30.55
C LEU A 155 2.41 -13.07 -29.37
N ALA A 156 3.29 -13.18 -28.37
CA ALA A 156 3.01 -13.94 -27.16
C ALA A 156 1.87 -13.30 -26.33
N LEU A 157 1.87 -11.97 -26.20
CA LEU A 157 0.78 -11.23 -25.55
C LEU A 157 -0.55 -11.48 -26.26
N ASP A 158 -0.59 -11.44 -27.59
CA ASP A 158 -1.81 -11.65 -28.37
C ASP A 158 -2.44 -13.02 -28.11
N VAL A 159 -1.64 -14.07 -27.98
CA VAL A 159 -2.12 -15.42 -27.64
C VAL A 159 -2.78 -15.41 -26.25
N VAL A 160 -2.07 -14.95 -25.23
CA VAL A 160 -2.55 -14.98 -23.85
C VAL A 160 -3.77 -14.08 -23.65
N PHE A 161 -3.79 -12.87 -24.22
CA PHE A 161 -4.93 -11.97 -24.11
C PHE A 161 -6.20 -12.53 -24.78
N ASN A 162 -6.06 -13.32 -25.84
CA ASN A 162 -7.21 -14.02 -26.43
C ASN A 162 -7.69 -15.18 -25.55
N GLU A 163 -6.79 -15.89 -24.87
CA GLU A 163 -7.17 -16.93 -23.91
C GLU A 163 -7.89 -16.34 -22.69
N LEU A 164 -7.41 -15.22 -22.15
CA LEU A 164 -8.01 -14.54 -21.00
C LEU A 164 -9.46 -14.11 -21.28
N LYS A 165 -9.79 -13.72 -22.52
CA LYS A 165 -11.18 -13.42 -22.90
C LYS A 165 -12.12 -14.60 -22.73
N ASN A 166 -11.61 -15.83 -22.86
CA ASN A 166 -12.40 -17.06 -22.68
C ASN A 166 -12.62 -17.41 -21.20
N THR A 167 -11.97 -16.72 -20.25
CA THR A 167 -12.13 -16.93 -18.81
C THR A 167 -13.11 -15.97 -18.15
N GLY A 168 -13.90 -15.23 -18.96
CA GLY A 168 -14.80 -14.18 -18.48
C GLY A 168 -14.08 -12.87 -18.13
N LEU A 169 -12.85 -12.66 -18.59
CA LEU A 169 -12.15 -11.39 -18.42
C LEU A 169 -12.38 -10.48 -19.62
N ILE A 170 -12.57 -9.19 -19.37
CA ILE A 170 -12.38 -8.17 -20.40
C ILE A 170 -10.87 -7.89 -20.46
N ALA A 171 -10.21 -8.46 -21.47
CA ALA A 171 -8.78 -8.37 -21.64
C ALA A 171 -8.42 -7.45 -22.82
N LEU A 172 -7.94 -6.24 -22.52
CA LEU A 172 -7.62 -5.23 -23.52
C LEU A 172 -6.12 -4.99 -23.63
N GLN A 173 -5.63 -4.84 -24.86
CA GLN A 173 -4.24 -4.52 -25.13
C GLN A 173 -4.15 -3.08 -25.65
N ASP A 174 -3.17 -2.32 -25.17
CA ASP A 174 -2.94 -0.95 -25.63
C ASP A 174 -4.16 -0.04 -25.42
N ALA A 175 -4.84 -0.25 -24.29
CA ALA A 175 -6.08 0.41 -23.88
C ALA A 175 -5.76 1.82 -23.39
N GLY A 176 -6.22 2.82 -24.13
CA GLY A 176 -5.92 4.22 -23.89
C GLY A 176 -4.44 4.60 -23.77
N ALA A 177 -4.19 5.84 -23.35
CA ALA A 177 -2.86 6.34 -23.08
C ALA A 177 -2.45 6.12 -21.62
N THR A 178 -3.39 6.30 -20.69
CA THR A 178 -3.21 6.22 -19.24
C THR A 178 -4.04 5.08 -18.61
N GLN A 179 -3.81 4.80 -17.32
CA GLN A 179 -4.58 3.79 -16.61
C GLN A 179 -6.07 4.15 -16.53
N SER A 180 -6.40 5.43 -16.33
CA SER A 180 -7.78 5.92 -16.29
C SER A 180 -8.48 5.64 -17.62
N ASP A 181 -7.84 5.97 -18.74
CA ASP A 181 -8.37 5.69 -20.09
C ASP A 181 -8.62 4.18 -20.28
N GLY A 182 -7.67 3.33 -19.86
CA GLY A 182 -7.83 1.88 -19.99
C GLY A 182 -8.95 1.31 -19.12
N PHE A 183 -9.25 1.92 -17.97
CA PHE A 183 -10.43 1.59 -17.16
C PHE A 183 -11.72 2.01 -17.85
N GLU A 184 -11.77 3.20 -18.45
CA GLU A 184 -12.90 3.67 -19.24
C GLU A 184 -13.17 2.72 -20.42
N ASP A 185 -12.13 2.35 -21.17
CA ASP A 185 -12.22 1.37 -22.26
C ASP A 185 -12.78 0.02 -21.79
N CYS A 186 -12.28 -0.52 -20.65
CA CYS A 186 -12.80 -1.77 -20.10
C CYS A 186 -14.25 -1.64 -19.62
N ALA A 187 -14.60 -0.52 -18.98
CA ALA A 187 -15.94 -0.24 -18.51
C ALA A 187 -16.91 -0.15 -19.69
N GLU A 188 -16.54 0.49 -20.79
CA GLU A 188 -17.36 0.52 -22.00
C GLU A 188 -17.65 -0.88 -22.53
N GLU A 189 -16.63 -1.73 -22.63
CA GLU A 189 -16.79 -3.12 -23.09
C GLU A 189 -17.67 -3.93 -22.12
N PHE A 190 -17.57 -3.67 -20.82
CA PHE A 190 -18.45 -4.28 -19.81
C PHE A 190 -19.90 -3.87 -20.03
N HIS A 191 -20.18 -2.59 -20.22
CA HIS A 191 -21.54 -2.10 -20.46
C HIS A 191 -22.14 -2.62 -21.77
N LYS A 192 -21.31 -2.85 -22.80
CA LYS A 192 -21.72 -3.46 -24.08
C LYS A 192 -21.91 -4.99 -23.98
N HIS A 193 -21.38 -5.64 -22.95
CA HIS A 193 -21.45 -7.10 -22.81
C HIS A 193 -22.88 -7.56 -22.51
N LYS A 194 -23.37 -8.55 -23.28
CA LYS A 194 -24.76 -9.03 -23.17
C LYS A 194 -25.06 -9.71 -21.83
N ASP A 195 -24.06 -10.41 -21.29
CA ASP A 195 -24.14 -11.09 -20.01
C ASP A 195 -23.08 -10.53 -19.08
N GLN A 196 -23.40 -9.43 -18.40
CA GLN A 196 -22.48 -8.77 -17.47
C GLN A 196 -22.14 -9.65 -16.25
N GLN A 197 -23.02 -10.58 -15.87
CA GLN A 197 -22.81 -11.47 -14.73
C GLN A 197 -21.71 -12.51 -15.03
N SER A 198 -21.48 -12.82 -16.31
CA SER A 198 -20.38 -13.69 -16.74
C SER A 198 -18.99 -13.04 -16.65
N ILE A 199 -18.91 -11.71 -16.49
CA ILE A 199 -17.62 -11.01 -16.43
C ILE A 199 -17.07 -11.04 -15.02
N VAL A 200 -15.88 -11.63 -14.87
CA VAL A 200 -15.23 -11.82 -13.57
C VAL A 200 -14.19 -10.76 -13.24
N GLY A 201 -13.79 -9.93 -14.22
CA GLY A 201 -12.81 -8.86 -14.04
C GLY A 201 -12.22 -8.31 -15.33
N PHE A 202 -11.29 -7.37 -15.17
CA PHE A 202 -10.57 -6.69 -16.25
C PHE A 202 -9.08 -7.00 -16.19
N CYS A 203 -8.43 -7.04 -17.35
CA CYS A 203 -6.98 -7.11 -17.50
C CYS A 203 -6.54 -6.24 -18.67
N PHE A 204 -5.69 -5.24 -18.44
CA PHE A 204 -5.21 -4.40 -19.53
C PHE A 204 -3.82 -3.81 -19.32
N TYR A 205 -3.25 -3.28 -20.39
CA TYR A 205 -2.08 -2.41 -20.34
C TYR A 205 -2.25 -1.26 -21.33
N THR A 206 -1.57 -0.16 -21.05
CA THR A 206 -1.76 1.14 -21.71
C THR A 206 -0.62 1.50 -22.66
N ARG A 207 -0.77 2.58 -23.44
CA ARG A 207 0.34 3.15 -24.23
C ARG A 207 1.56 3.50 -23.37
N GLN A 208 1.34 4.03 -22.17
CA GLN A 208 2.42 4.35 -21.23
C GLN A 208 3.15 3.09 -20.76
N ASP A 209 2.41 2.02 -20.45
CA ASP A 209 2.99 0.73 -20.07
C ASP A 209 3.83 0.14 -21.22
N ILE A 210 3.35 0.21 -22.47
CA ILE A 210 4.12 -0.21 -23.66
C ILE A 210 5.42 0.58 -23.79
N ASN A 211 5.36 1.90 -23.64
CA ASN A 211 6.54 2.75 -23.75
C ASN A 211 7.56 2.44 -22.65
N ARG A 212 7.09 2.15 -21.44
CA ARG A 212 7.93 1.65 -20.34
C ARG A 212 8.55 0.29 -20.68
N ALA A 213 7.75 -0.67 -21.14
CA ALA A 213 8.21 -2.00 -21.49
C ALA A 213 9.27 -1.97 -22.60
N LYS A 214 9.13 -1.11 -23.61
CA LYS A 214 10.17 -0.94 -24.64
C LYS A 214 11.51 -0.44 -24.10
N ARG A 215 11.52 0.30 -22.98
CA ARG A 215 12.75 0.81 -22.35
C ARG A 215 13.33 -0.13 -21.30
N THR A 216 12.48 -0.91 -20.64
CA THR A 216 12.81 -1.64 -19.40
C THR A 216 12.59 -3.14 -19.51
N SER A 217 11.97 -3.62 -20.59
CA SER A 217 11.45 -4.98 -20.76
C SER A 217 10.41 -5.40 -19.72
N GLU A 218 9.89 -4.46 -18.92
CA GLU A 218 8.87 -4.74 -17.92
C GLU A 218 7.54 -4.11 -18.32
N LEU A 219 6.50 -4.93 -18.47
CA LEU A 219 5.14 -4.53 -18.83
C LEU A 219 4.19 -4.74 -17.64
N PRO A 220 3.83 -3.68 -16.90
CA PRO A 220 2.81 -3.76 -15.86
C PRO A 220 1.42 -4.04 -16.46
N LEU A 221 0.62 -4.84 -15.77
CA LEU A 221 -0.77 -5.13 -16.09
C LEU A 221 -1.69 -4.50 -15.05
N ALA A 222 -2.69 -3.77 -15.51
CA ALA A 222 -3.79 -3.34 -14.66
C ALA A 222 -4.79 -4.51 -14.57
N VAL A 223 -5.23 -4.82 -13.36
CA VAL A 223 -6.18 -5.91 -13.08
C VAL A 223 -7.23 -5.40 -12.10
N TRP A 224 -8.46 -5.88 -12.26
CA TRP A 224 -9.60 -5.43 -11.46
C TRP A 224 -10.65 -6.52 -11.33
N GLY A 225 -11.13 -6.76 -10.11
CA GLY A 225 -12.26 -7.66 -9.85
C GLY A 225 -13.60 -7.01 -10.20
N ALA A 226 -14.37 -7.58 -11.12
CA ALA A 226 -15.71 -7.06 -11.41
C ALA A 226 -16.73 -7.49 -10.34
N PRO A 227 -17.81 -6.72 -10.08
CA PRO A 227 -18.10 -5.39 -10.62
C PRO A 227 -17.51 -4.23 -9.81
N GLU A 228 -17.18 -4.43 -8.53
CA GLU A 228 -16.86 -3.35 -7.57
C GLU A 228 -15.37 -3.24 -7.20
N GLY A 229 -14.50 -4.15 -7.66
CA GLY A 229 -13.05 -4.07 -7.41
C GLY A 229 -12.61 -4.46 -6.00
N LYS A 230 -13.40 -5.23 -5.26
CA LYS A 230 -13.02 -5.68 -3.91
C LYS A 230 -11.66 -6.38 -3.96
N ALA A 231 -10.81 -6.13 -2.96
CA ALA A 231 -9.42 -6.60 -2.94
C ALA A 231 -9.29 -8.09 -3.27
N LYS A 232 -10.10 -8.95 -2.63
CA LYS A 232 -10.12 -10.40 -2.88
C LYS A 232 -10.48 -10.77 -4.32
N ASP A 233 -11.39 -10.02 -4.95
CA ASP A 233 -11.76 -10.26 -6.35
C ASP A 233 -10.65 -9.83 -7.31
N THR A 234 -10.01 -8.70 -7.02
CA THR A 234 -8.84 -8.22 -7.78
C THR A 234 -7.65 -9.18 -7.65
N GLU A 235 -7.38 -9.70 -6.44
CA GLU A 235 -6.34 -10.72 -6.20
C GLU A 235 -6.62 -12.01 -6.97
N ARG A 236 -7.88 -12.48 -6.94
CA ARG A 236 -8.31 -13.65 -7.71
C ARG A 236 -8.10 -13.45 -9.22
N VAL A 237 -8.49 -12.28 -9.75
CA VAL A 237 -8.30 -11.93 -11.17
C VAL A 237 -6.82 -11.84 -11.53
N ALA A 238 -6.02 -11.18 -10.70
CA ALA A 238 -4.57 -11.10 -10.86
C ALA A 238 -3.93 -12.49 -10.93
N GLY A 239 -4.34 -13.41 -10.05
CA GLY A 239 -3.90 -14.80 -10.06
C GLY A 239 -4.21 -15.52 -11.37
N ILE A 240 -5.43 -15.37 -11.91
CA ILE A 240 -5.81 -15.96 -13.22
C ILE A 240 -4.89 -15.44 -14.33
N VAL A 241 -4.67 -14.12 -14.37
CA VAL A 241 -3.83 -13.45 -15.38
C VAL A 241 -2.38 -13.93 -15.29
N VAL A 242 -1.80 -13.91 -14.08
CA VAL A 242 -0.41 -14.34 -13.83
C VAL A 242 -0.20 -15.79 -14.26
N GLU A 243 -1.11 -16.69 -13.89
CA GLU A 243 -1.00 -18.12 -14.24
C GLU A 243 -1.14 -18.36 -15.75
N ALA A 244 -1.96 -17.58 -16.47
CA ALA A 244 -2.06 -17.66 -17.92
C ALA A 244 -0.72 -17.28 -18.59
N PHE A 245 -0.08 -16.21 -18.14
CA PHE A 245 1.24 -15.80 -18.66
C PHE A 245 2.35 -16.80 -18.32
N LYS A 246 2.37 -17.35 -17.09
CA LYS A 246 3.32 -18.40 -16.73
C LYS A 246 3.17 -19.65 -17.60
N LYS A 247 1.93 -20.10 -17.88
CA LYS A 247 1.67 -21.23 -18.78
C LYS A 247 2.15 -20.99 -20.21
N ALA A 248 2.12 -19.73 -20.66
CA ALA A 248 2.66 -19.32 -21.95
C ALA A 248 4.19 -19.11 -21.94
N GLY A 249 4.88 -19.40 -20.83
CA GLY A 249 6.33 -19.26 -20.70
C GLY A 249 6.81 -17.82 -20.52
N VAL A 250 5.91 -16.87 -20.19
CA VAL A 250 6.27 -15.48 -19.89
C VAL A 250 6.58 -15.36 -18.41
N HIS A 251 7.75 -14.80 -18.10
CA HIS A 251 8.13 -14.52 -16.71
C HIS A 251 7.24 -13.43 -16.12
N THR A 252 6.80 -13.62 -14.87
CA THR A 252 5.87 -12.73 -14.18
C THR A 252 6.39 -12.37 -12.80
N GLY A 253 6.05 -11.18 -12.31
CA GLY A 253 6.29 -10.73 -10.95
C GLY A 253 5.03 -10.15 -10.33
N TRP A 254 4.61 -10.70 -9.19
CA TRP A 254 3.46 -10.23 -8.41
C TRP A 254 3.56 -10.76 -6.98
N ASN A 255 3.23 -9.93 -5.98
CA ASN A 255 3.36 -10.27 -4.56
C ASN A 255 2.07 -10.85 -3.95
N GLY A 256 1.05 -11.13 -4.76
CA GLY A 256 -0.23 -11.66 -4.29
C GLY A 256 -1.24 -10.60 -3.82
N SER A 257 -0.86 -9.32 -3.77
CA SER A 257 -1.73 -8.25 -3.28
C SER A 257 -2.54 -7.60 -4.40
N GLY A 258 -3.81 -7.30 -4.14
CA GLY A 258 -4.69 -6.56 -5.05
C GLY A 258 -4.30 -5.09 -5.21
N SER A 259 -3.43 -4.55 -4.35
CA SER A 259 -2.91 -3.17 -4.44
C SER A 259 -1.67 -3.05 -5.33
N VAL A 260 -1.07 -4.17 -5.74
CA VAL A 260 0.13 -4.21 -6.59
C VAL A 260 -0.21 -4.79 -7.95
N ARG A 261 0.14 -4.07 -9.01
CA ARG A 261 -0.02 -4.53 -10.40
C ARG A 261 0.94 -5.70 -10.67
N PRO A 262 0.47 -6.82 -11.24
CA PRO A 262 1.36 -7.82 -11.81
C PRO A 262 2.20 -7.22 -12.94
N SER A 263 3.46 -7.64 -13.04
CA SER A 263 4.36 -7.25 -14.13
C SER A 263 4.77 -8.45 -14.97
N LEU A 264 4.85 -8.27 -16.28
CA LEU A 264 5.44 -9.22 -17.22
C LEU A 264 6.87 -8.82 -17.53
N TYR A 265 7.78 -9.78 -17.49
CA TYR A 265 9.19 -9.60 -17.82
C TYR A 265 9.47 -10.15 -19.22
N LEU A 266 9.67 -9.23 -20.15
CA LEU A 266 9.78 -9.47 -21.59
C LEU A 266 11.24 -9.58 -22.07
N HIS A 267 12.22 -9.59 -21.15
CA HIS A 267 13.64 -9.65 -21.51
C HIS A 267 14.00 -10.93 -22.26
N SER A 268 13.32 -12.05 -21.97
CA SER A 268 13.51 -13.34 -22.66
C SER A 268 13.22 -13.28 -24.17
N PHE A 269 12.44 -12.30 -24.63
CA PHE A 269 12.20 -12.08 -26.06
C PHE A 269 13.33 -11.30 -26.75
N SER A 270 14.27 -10.75 -25.98
CA SER A 270 15.44 -10.02 -26.47
C SER A 270 16.66 -10.92 -26.71
N GLU A 271 16.55 -12.20 -26.36
CA GLU A 271 17.51 -13.27 -26.67
C GLU A 271 17.33 -13.83 -28.09
#